data_AF-A0A3B0YLT9-F1
#
_entry.id   AF-A0A3B0YLT9-F1
#
_cell.length_a   1.000
_cell.length_b   1.000
_cell.length_c   1.000
_cell.angle_alpha   90.00
_cell.angle_beta   90.00
_cell.angle_gamma   90.00
#
_symmetry.space_group_name_H-M   'P 1'
#
loop_
_entity.id
_entity.type
_entity.pdbx_description
1 polymer ?
#
loop_
_entity_poly.entity_id
_entity_poly.type
_entity_poly.pdbx_seq_one_letter_code
_entity_poly.pdbx_strand_id
1 'polypeptide(L)'
;MIKVKFICNDVSEYYRAQLPDQHPRWGECQFIFDDDNNDYDWLVIYDDVPATIENGKKIPGKIDLCCAPAHTILVTMEPSNIKIYGQYFVEQFGHVLTSQEFSALRHPHRVFSQPALRWFFGRGPKNIMTFDQLQTADSYPKSKIMASVCSTKQQKHTLHYKRYHFIQHIKQQFPDMDLFGHGVREMDDKAEALSDYKYHIAIENHYAIHHWTEKLSDPYLAYCLPIYYGCPNIDDYFPKDSYIAIDINDPQGACEIIKKAIQNNEYEKRLPAIRQAREKVLNQYNLFNVLNNIVTQHHTESAQAEKNKELLSRHAARKRYPMRGLRDLLKKAKVQIKNRFLNY
;
A
#
# COMPACT_ATOMS: atom_id res chain seq x y z
N MET A 1 9.52 14.54 22.03
CA MET A 1 9.02 14.22 20.68
C MET A 1 10.06 13.35 20.01
N ILE A 2 9.65 12.18 19.53
CA ILE A 2 10.53 11.15 18.96
C ILE A 2 10.79 11.51 17.49
N LYS A 3 12.06 11.64 17.09
CA LYS A 3 12.45 11.93 15.71
C LYS A 3 12.51 10.64 14.90
N VAL A 4 11.71 10.58 13.83
CA VAL A 4 11.59 9.40 12.97
C VAL A 4 12.03 9.77 11.56
N LYS A 5 13.19 9.30 11.12
CA LYS A 5 13.63 9.45 9.74
C LYS A 5 12.88 8.48 8.85
N PHE A 6 12.28 8.99 7.77
CA PHE A 6 11.51 8.20 6.82
C PHE A 6 12.18 8.23 5.45
N ILE A 7 12.58 7.06 4.94
CA ILE A 7 13.24 6.91 3.64
C ILE A 7 12.39 6.05 2.72
N CYS A 8 12.24 6.48 1.47
CA CYS A 8 11.47 5.78 0.46
C CYS A 8 12.11 5.90 -0.94
N ASN A 9 11.68 5.06 -1.89
CA ASN A 9 12.16 5.08 -3.29
C ASN A 9 11.35 5.98 -4.23
N ASP A 10 10.52 6.85 -3.66
CA ASP A 10 9.54 7.67 -4.39
C ASP A 10 9.69 9.12 -3.91
N VAL A 11 8.98 10.06 -4.52
CA VAL A 11 9.06 11.49 -4.17
C VAL A 11 8.50 11.69 -2.75
N SER A 12 9.30 12.25 -1.84
CA SER A 12 9.01 12.31 -0.40
C SER A 12 7.83 13.23 -0.09
N GLU A 13 7.59 14.24 -0.93
CA GLU A 13 6.47 15.17 -0.87
C GLU A 13 5.11 14.45 -0.85
N TYR A 14 4.99 13.31 -1.54
CA TYR A 14 3.75 12.52 -1.56
C TYR A 14 3.42 11.84 -0.23
N TYR A 15 4.43 11.55 0.58
CA TYR A 15 4.23 11.04 1.93
C TYR A 15 4.06 12.21 2.89
N ARG A 16 4.85 13.27 2.74
CA ARG A 16 4.69 14.50 3.52
C ARG A 16 3.26 15.05 3.44
N ALA A 17 2.64 15.00 2.27
CA ALA A 17 1.26 15.43 2.06
C ALA A 17 0.21 14.64 2.87
N GLN A 18 0.54 13.47 3.41
CA GLN A 18 -0.38 12.67 4.25
C GLN A 18 -0.26 13.01 5.75
N LEU A 19 0.57 13.99 6.12
CA LEU A 19 0.66 14.56 7.47
C LEU A 19 -0.10 15.89 7.56
N PRO A 20 -0.69 16.23 8.72
CA PRO A 20 -1.25 17.56 8.99
C PRO A 20 -0.20 18.69 8.78
N ASP A 21 -0.64 19.90 8.39
CA ASP A 21 0.26 20.95 7.88
C ASP A 21 1.15 21.65 8.94
N GLN A 22 2.08 22.49 8.45
CA GLN A 22 3.22 23.19 9.06
C GLN A 22 4.34 22.32 9.63
N HIS A 23 4.04 21.25 10.35
CA HIS A 23 5.06 20.41 10.95
C HIS A 23 4.77 18.93 10.68
N PRO A 24 5.72 18.17 10.10
CA PRO A 24 5.52 16.76 9.80
C PRO A 24 5.44 15.93 11.09
N ARG A 25 4.28 15.92 11.73
CA ARG A 25 4.05 15.33 13.06
C ARG A 25 2.81 14.48 13.09
N TRP A 26 2.86 13.40 13.86
CA TRP A 26 1.71 12.61 14.22
C TRP A 26 1.90 12.06 15.62
N GLY A 27 1.00 12.40 16.55
CA GLY A 27 1.14 12.01 17.96
C GLY A 27 2.50 12.45 18.54
N GLU A 28 3.26 11.49 19.07
CA GLU A 28 4.56 11.73 19.71
C GLU A 28 5.72 11.80 18.71
N CYS A 29 5.46 11.52 17.42
CA CYS A 29 6.48 11.42 16.39
C CYS A 29 6.61 12.68 15.54
N GLN A 30 7.84 13.12 15.30
CA GLN A 30 8.22 14.06 14.26
C GLN A 30 8.91 13.31 13.13
N PHE A 31 8.35 13.38 11.92
CA PHE A 31 8.88 12.72 10.74
C PHE A 31 9.86 13.60 9.98
N ILE A 32 11.01 13.04 9.64
CA ILE A 32 12.09 13.70 8.93
C ILE A 32 12.19 13.05 7.54
N PHE A 33 12.08 13.88 6.50
CA PHE A 33 12.17 13.48 5.09
C PHE A 33 13.48 13.93 4.43
N ASP A 34 14.40 14.47 5.24
CA ASP A 34 15.75 14.83 4.82
C ASP A 34 16.65 13.60 4.94
N ASP A 35 17.07 13.07 3.78
CA ASP A 35 17.90 11.88 3.66
C ASP A 35 19.32 12.06 4.22
N ASP A 36 19.79 13.30 4.40
CA ASP A 36 21.12 13.59 4.95
C ASP A 36 21.10 13.78 6.48
N ASN A 37 19.92 13.82 7.09
CA ASN A 37 19.78 14.03 8.52
C ASN A 37 20.22 12.78 9.32
N ASN A 38 21.16 12.95 10.25
CA ASN A 38 21.69 11.89 11.11
C ASN A 38 21.23 11.97 12.57
N ASP A 39 20.39 12.95 12.90
CA ASP A 39 19.82 13.22 14.22
C ASP A 39 18.38 12.69 14.28
N TYR A 40 18.25 11.38 14.47
CA TYR A 40 16.97 10.69 14.57
C TYR A 40 17.01 9.55 15.59
N ASP A 41 15.89 9.31 16.25
CA ASP A 41 15.72 8.25 17.25
C ASP A 41 15.32 6.92 16.61
N TRP A 42 14.63 7.00 15.47
CA TRP A 42 14.11 5.87 14.69
C TRP A 42 14.34 6.04 13.20
N LEU A 43 14.54 4.92 12.50
CA LEU A 43 14.62 4.87 11.04
C LEU A 43 13.53 3.97 10.45
N VAL A 44 12.75 4.52 9.53
CA VAL A 44 11.75 3.80 8.75
C VAL A 44 12.23 3.69 7.31
N ILE A 45 12.34 2.46 6.80
CA ILE A 45 12.58 2.16 5.40
C ILE A 45 11.28 1.68 4.76
N TYR A 46 10.78 2.42 3.78
CA TYR A 46 9.61 2.06 3.01
C TYR A 46 10.03 1.28 1.75
N ASP A 47 9.69 -0.01 1.74
CA ASP A 47 10.00 -1.03 0.72
C ASP A 47 11.48 -1.47 0.58
N ASP A 48 12.41 -0.55 0.31
CA ASP A 48 13.81 -0.90 0.08
C ASP A 48 14.71 0.31 0.31
N VAL A 49 15.99 0.08 0.61
CA VAL A 49 16.96 1.17 0.71
C VAL A 49 17.25 1.74 -0.69
N PRO A 50 17.08 3.07 -0.91
CA PRO A 50 17.27 3.66 -2.23
C PRO A 50 18.66 3.49 -2.78
N ALA A 51 18.73 3.16 -4.08
CA ALA A 51 19.98 3.11 -4.82
C ALA A 51 20.40 4.52 -5.23
N THR A 52 21.70 4.80 -5.16
CA THR A 52 22.28 6.05 -5.67
C THR A 52 22.75 5.86 -7.11
N ILE A 53 22.96 6.98 -7.82
CA ILE A 53 23.60 6.98 -9.13
C ILE A 53 24.96 7.66 -8.99
N GLU A 54 26.02 6.91 -9.25
CA GLU A 54 27.39 7.42 -9.24
C GLU A 54 28.01 7.17 -10.63
N ASN A 55 28.51 8.22 -11.28
CA ASN A 55 29.11 8.15 -12.62
C ASN A 55 28.23 7.41 -13.65
N GLY A 56 26.91 7.65 -13.61
CA GLY A 56 25.93 7.00 -14.49
C GLY A 56 25.65 5.53 -14.17
N LYS A 57 26.22 4.97 -13.10
CA LYS A 57 25.98 3.59 -12.65
C LYS A 57 25.11 3.58 -11.41
N LYS A 58 24.13 2.69 -11.41
CA LYS A 58 23.26 2.44 -10.25
C LYS A 58 24.05 1.69 -9.18
N ILE A 59 24.30 2.33 -8.05
CA ILE A 59 24.94 1.74 -6.88
C ILE A 59 23.84 1.23 -5.93
N PRO A 60 23.88 -0.05 -5.52
CA PRO A 60 22.90 -0.59 -4.58
C PRO A 60 22.87 0.20 -3.27
N GLY A 61 21.66 0.50 -2.79
CA GLY A 61 21.45 1.33 -1.62
C GLY A 61 22.09 0.78 -0.35
N LYS A 62 22.64 1.69 0.45
CA LYS A 62 23.25 1.48 1.76
C LYS A 62 23.02 2.71 2.62
N ILE A 63 22.73 2.51 3.91
CA ILE A 63 22.61 3.58 4.91
C ILE A 63 23.49 3.23 6.11
N ASP A 64 24.29 4.17 6.58
CA ASP A 64 24.96 4.07 7.87
C ASP A 64 23.95 4.43 8.97
N LEU A 65 23.77 3.52 9.93
CA LEU A 65 22.69 3.62 10.91
C LEU A 65 23.11 4.51 12.09
N CYS A 66 22.34 5.57 12.34
CA CYS A 66 22.61 6.54 13.42
C CYS A 66 21.69 6.40 14.64
N CYS A 67 20.77 5.42 14.63
CA CYS A 67 19.92 5.08 15.76
C CYS A 67 20.17 3.64 16.26
N ALA A 68 19.52 3.24 17.35
CA ALA A 68 19.58 1.86 17.82
C ALA A 68 19.03 0.89 16.74
N PRO A 69 19.64 -0.30 16.51
CA PRO A 69 19.11 -1.26 15.54
C PRO A 69 17.67 -1.72 15.84
N ALA A 70 17.31 -1.82 17.11
CA ALA A 70 15.95 -2.10 17.54
C ALA A 70 14.94 -1.01 17.12
N HIS A 71 15.40 0.24 16.95
CA HIS A 71 14.59 1.37 16.51
C HIS A 71 14.56 1.52 14.98
N THR A 72 14.47 0.40 14.27
CA THR A 72 14.35 0.40 12.80
C THR A 72 13.11 -0.35 12.36
N ILE A 73 12.39 0.20 11.38
CA ILE A 73 11.15 -0.37 10.85
C ILE A 73 11.31 -0.56 9.34
N LEU A 74 11.01 -1.77 8.86
CA LEU A 74 10.74 -2.02 7.44
C LEU A 74 9.23 -2.03 7.20
N VAL A 75 8.75 -1.21 6.28
CA VAL A 75 7.37 -1.28 5.76
C VAL A 75 7.38 -1.98 4.41
N THR A 76 6.71 -3.13 4.29
CA THR A 76 6.63 -3.86 3.02
C THR A 76 5.45 -3.39 2.17
N MET A 77 5.66 -3.19 0.88
CA MET A 77 4.60 -2.79 -0.05
C MET A 77 3.89 -3.96 -0.74
N GLU A 78 4.66 -4.94 -1.19
CA GLU A 78 4.17 -5.92 -2.15
C GLU A 78 3.80 -7.24 -1.45
N PRO A 79 2.72 -7.91 -1.88
CA PRO A 79 2.36 -9.23 -1.38
C PRO A 79 3.40 -10.29 -1.79
N SER A 80 3.34 -11.45 -1.11
CA SER A 80 4.31 -12.54 -1.27
C SER A 80 4.30 -13.17 -2.66
N ASN A 81 3.20 -13.08 -3.41
CA ASN A 81 3.12 -13.52 -4.81
C ASN A 81 3.86 -12.59 -5.80
N ILE A 82 4.10 -11.33 -5.43
CA ILE A 82 4.79 -10.34 -6.26
C ILE A 82 6.25 -10.21 -5.84
N LYS A 83 6.52 -10.03 -4.54
CA LYS A 83 7.86 -9.74 -4.03
C LYS A 83 8.20 -10.63 -2.84
N ILE A 84 9.39 -11.22 -2.87
CA ILE A 84 10.04 -11.81 -1.70
C ILE A 84 11.18 -10.87 -1.31
N TYR A 85 11.11 -10.34 -0.09
CA TYR A 85 12.10 -9.40 0.44
C TYR A 85 13.44 -10.11 0.69
N GLY A 86 13.39 -11.33 1.21
CA GLY A 86 14.55 -12.17 1.49
C GLY A 86 14.99 -12.06 2.95
N GLN A 87 15.39 -13.18 3.53
CA GLN A 87 15.53 -13.28 4.99
C GLN A 87 16.61 -12.33 5.53
N TYR A 88 17.77 -12.26 4.86
CA TYR A 88 18.87 -11.40 5.30
C TYR A 88 18.47 -9.93 5.29
N PHE A 89 17.75 -9.48 4.26
CA PHE A 89 17.34 -8.08 4.18
C PHE A 89 16.44 -7.71 5.35
N VAL A 90 15.45 -8.56 5.64
CA VAL A 90 14.44 -8.34 6.68
C VAL A 90 15.04 -8.42 8.09
N GLU A 91 16.03 -9.29 8.32
CA GLU A 91 16.72 -9.44 9.62
C GLU A 91 17.59 -8.23 10.01
N GLN A 92 17.81 -7.28 9.11
CA GLN A 92 18.53 -6.04 9.45
C GLN A 92 17.69 -5.09 10.30
N PHE A 93 16.37 -5.27 10.33
CA PHE A 93 15.43 -4.34 10.95
C PHE A 93 14.98 -4.81 12.33
N GLY A 94 14.76 -3.87 13.26
CA GLY A 94 14.22 -4.14 14.58
C GLY A 94 12.76 -4.60 14.52
N HIS A 95 11.98 -4.03 13.60
CA HIS A 95 10.57 -4.33 13.38
C HIS A 95 10.23 -4.41 11.89
N VAL A 96 9.19 -5.18 11.55
CA VAL A 96 8.72 -5.31 10.16
C VAL A 96 7.20 -5.23 10.11
N LEU A 97 6.68 -4.17 9.49
CA LEU A 97 5.26 -3.98 9.20
C LEU A 97 4.93 -4.62 7.85
N THR A 98 4.08 -5.65 7.86
CA THR A 98 3.80 -6.43 6.66
C THR A 98 2.48 -7.18 6.67
N SER A 99 1.89 -7.35 5.47
CA SER A 99 0.80 -8.29 5.20
C SER A 99 1.29 -9.62 4.61
N GLN A 100 2.61 -9.84 4.46
CA GLN A 100 3.12 -11.13 4.02
C GLN A 100 2.98 -12.18 5.12
N GLU A 101 2.45 -13.33 4.74
CA GLU A 101 2.25 -14.44 5.66
C GLU A 101 3.58 -14.98 6.23
N PHE A 102 3.53 -15.64 7.39
CA PHE A 102 4.73 -16.16 8.06
C PHE A 102 5.58 -17.08 7.17
N SER A 103 4.95 -17.82 6.24
CA SER A 103 5.71 -18.64 5.30
C SER A 103 6.55 -17.83 4.31
N ALA A 104 6.14 -16.62 3.95
CA ALA A 104 6.87 -15.74 3.03
C ALA A 104 7.86 -14.81 3.74
N LEU A 105 7.51 -14.29 4.91
CA LEU A 105 8.36 -13.37 5.68
C LEU A 105 8.38 -13.75 7.16
N ARG A 106 9.56 -14.18 7.65
CA ARG A 106 9.79 -14.55 9.04
C ARG A 106 10.61 -13.45 9.72
N HIS A 107 10.09 -12.92 10.82
CA HIS A 107 10.78 -11.94 11.65
C HIS A 107 10.25 -12.07 13.08
N PRO A 108 11.10 -12.02 14.13
CA PRO A 108 10.64 -12.14 15.52
C PRO A 108 9.71 -10.99 15.93
N HIS A 109 9.96 -9.77 15.44
CA HIS A 109 9.16 -8.58 15.72
C HIS A 109 8.37 -8.17 14.48
N ARG A 110 7.57 -9.10 13.95
CA ARG A 110 6.69 -8.84 12.81
C ARG A 110 5.38 -8.23 13.29
N VAL A 111 5.03 -7.07 12.76
CA VAL A 111 3.69 -6.50 12.86
C VAL A 111 2.90 -7.00 11.66
N PHE A 112 2.11 -8.06 11.88
CA PHE A 112 1.29 -8.68 10.82
C PHE A 112 -0.05 -7.96 10.71
N SER A 113 -0.13 -7.02 9.78
CA SER A 113 -1.32 -6.18 9.57
C SER A 113 -1.28 -5.57 8.18
N GLN A 114 -2.24 -4.68 7.88
CA GLN A 114 -2.19 -3.89 6.67
C GLN A 114 -0.93 -2.98 6.71
N PRO A 115 -0.17 -2.85 5.62
CA PRO A 115 1.11 -2.15 5.63
C PRO A 115 1.05 -0.62 5.46
N ALA A 116 -0.14 -0.03 5.50
CA ALA A 116 -0.39 1.41 5.42
C ALA A 116 0.20 2.06 4.17
N LEU A 117 -0.19 1.51 3.02
CA LEU A 117 0.37 1.93 1.75
C LEU A 117 -0.05 3.34 1.37
N ARG A 118 0.87 4.04 0.71
CA ARG A 118 0.65 5.41 0.21
C ARG A 118 -0.59 5.53 -0.65
N TRP A 119 -1.23 6.69 -0.56
CA TRP A 119 -2.38 7.05 -1.38
C TRP A 119 -1.95 7.52 -2.78
N PHE A 120 -2.83 7.32 -3.75
CA PHE A 120 -2.68 7.88 -5.10
C PHE A 120 -3.82 8.85 -5.45
N PHE A 121 -4.87 8.93 -4.63
CA PHE A 121 -5.89 9.94 -4.78
C PHE A 121 -5.36 11.33 -4.40
N GLY A 122 -5.58 12.33 -5.27
CA GLY A 122 -5.09 13.68 -5.04
C GLY A 122 -3.59 13.81 -5.27
N ARG A 123 -3.00 12.91 -6.05
CA ARG A 123 -1.55 12.82 -6.25
C ARG A 123 -1.23 12.86 -7.74
N GLY A 124 -0.94 14.05 -8.25
CA GLY A 124 -0.45 14.26 -9.61
C GLY A 124 0.80 15.15 -9.64
N PRO A 125 1.50 15.21 -10.79
CA PRO A 125 2.67 16.09 -10.95
C PRO A 125 2.31 17.59 -10.87
N LYS A 126 1.04 17.94 -11.15
CA LYS A 126 0.55 19.32 -11.14
C LYS A 126 -0.09 19.73 -9.82
N ASN A 127 -0.60 18.77 -9.05
CA ASN A 127 -1.36 19.03 -7.84
C ASN A 127 -1.15 17.88 -6.85
N ILE A 128 -0.90 18.22 -5.59
CA ILE A 128 -0.80 17.28 -4.48
C ILE A 128 -1.78 17.76 -3.41
N MET A 129 -2.83 16.99 -3.16
CA MET A 129 -3.77 17.26 -2.08
C MET A 129 -3.10 16.98 -0.74
N THR A 130 -3.18 17.93 0.17
CA THR A 130 -2.68 17.77 1.54
C THR A 130 -3.66 16.99 2.40
N PHE A 131 -3.17 16.48 3.53
CA PHE A 131 -3.98 15.81 4.54
C PHE A 131 -5.13 16.71 5.00
N ASP A 132 -4.86 17.99 5.26
CA ASP A 132 -5.87 18.93 5.73
C ASP A 132 -6.92 19.22 4.65
N GLN A 133 -6.52 19.32 3.38
CA GLN A 133 -7.45 19.44 2.25
C GLN A 133 -8.33 18.19 2.10
N LEU A 134 -7.76 16.99 2.28
CA LEU A 134 -8.54 15.77 2.31
C LEU A 134 -9.47 15.79 3.52
N GLN A 135 -8.98 16.03 4.73
CA GLN A 135 -9.77 16.01 5.96
C GLN A 135 -10.97 16.95 5.90
N THR A 136 -10.82 18.14 5.31
CA THR A 136 -11.89 19.15 5.17
C THR A 136 -12.81 18.95 3.96
N ALA A 137 -12.49 18.03 3.05
CA ALA A 137 -13.36 17.74 1.91
C ALA A 137 -14.60 16.94 2.33
N ASP A 138 -15.77 17.56 2.28
CA ASP A 138 -17.04 16.95 2.70
C ASP A 138 -17.73 16.09 1.62
N SER A 139 -17.46 16.38 0.34
CA SER A 139 -18.06 15.65 -0.79
C SER A 139 -17.34 15.92 -2.12
N TYR A 140 -17.66 15.11 -3.14
CA TYR A 140 -17.30 15.32 -4.55
C TYR A 140 -18.56 15.25 -5.43
N PRO A 141 -18.53 15.67 -6.70
CA PRO A 141 -19.74 15.82 -7.53
C PRO A 141 -20.53 14.54 -7.81
N LYS A 142 -19.88 13.37 -7.88
CA LYS A 142 -20.53 12.05 -8.05
C LYS A 142 -21.55 11.96 -9.20
N SER A 143 -21.25 12.64 -10.31
CA SER A 143 -22.11 12.74 -11.51
C SER A 143 -22.11 11.49 -12.40
N LYS A 144 -21.15 10.59 -12.23
CA LYS A 144 -20.96 9.35 -12.98
C LYS A 144 -21.20 8.12 -12.12
N ILE A 145 -21.56 7.02 -12.78
CA ILE A 145 -21.94 5.78 -12.08
C ILE A 145 -20.72 4.99 -11.62
N MET A 146 -19.90 4.49 -12.53
CA MET A 146 -18.88 3.50 -12.20
C MET A 146 -17.61 3.67 -13.01
N ALA A 147 -16.47 3.52 -12.36
CA ALA A 147 -15.16 3.43 -12.99
C ALA A 147 -14.30 2.29 -12.44
N SER A 148 -13.22 1.98 -13.14
CA SER A 148 -12.12 1.16 -12.63
C SER A 148 -10.77 1.68 -13.13
N VAL A 149 -9.73 1.46 -12.33
CA VAL A 149 -8.33 1.59 -12.77
C VAL A 149 -7.70 0.21 -12.94
N CYS A 150 -7.46 -0.19 -14.18
CA CYS A 150 -6.78 -1.43 -14.52
C CYS A 150 -5.85 -1.23 -15.73
N SER A 151 -4.54 -1.41 -15.53
CA SER A 151 -3.59 -1.37 -16.64
C SER A 151 -3.67 -2.62 -17.52
N THR A 152 -3.06 -2.57 -18.70
CA THR A 152 -2.96 -3.70 -19.64
C THR A 152 -1.98 -4.80 -19.22
N LYS A 153 -1.38 -4.69 -18.02
CA LYS A 153 -0.37 -5.62 -17.52
C LYS A 153 -0.98 -6.99 -17.21
N GLN A 154 -0.60 -8.02 -17.97
CA GLN A 154 -1.13 -9.39 -17.87
C GLN A 154 -0.08 -10.40 -17.39
N GLN A 155 0.45 -10.22 -16.18
CA GLN A 155 1.38 -11.20 -15.60
C GLN A 155 0.65 -12.47 -15.20
N LYS A 156 0.85 -13.57 -15.96
CA LYS A 156 0.14 -14.85 -15.77
C LYS A 156 0.33 -15.53 -14.41
N HIS A 157 1.35 -15.14 -13.63
CA HIS A 157 1.66 -15.74 -12.33
C HIS A 157 1.10 -14.95 -11.14
N THR A 158 0.31 -13.91 -11.40
CA THR A 158 -0.33 -13.05 -10.39
C THR A 158 -1.81 -12.88 -10.74
N LEU A 159 -2.62 -12.32 -9.83
CA LEU A 159 -4.03 -12.02 -10.13
C LEU A 159 -4.21 -10.97 -11.24
N HIS A 160 -3.13 -10.36 -11.74
CA HIS A 160 -3.19 -9.40 -12.83
C HIS A 160 -3.89 -9.95 -14.07
N TYR A 161 -3.62 -11.22 -14.43
CA TYR A 161 -4.26 -11.85 -15.58
C TYR A 161 -5.77 -12.02 -15.35
N LYS A 162 -6.18 -12.60 -14.22
CA LYS A 162 -7.59 -12.77 -13.85
C LYS A 162 -8.32 -11.42 -13.75
N ARG A 163 -7.71 -10.44 -13.09
CA ARG A 163 -8.24 -9.07 -12.95
C ARG A 163 -8.46 -8.41 -14.30
N TYR A 164 -7.49 -8.49 -15.21
CA TYR A 164 -7.64 -7.93 -16.55
C TYR A 164 -8.84 -8.54 -17.27
N HIS A 165 -8.93 -9.87 -17.35
CA HIS A 165 -10.03 -10.55 -18.03
C HIS A 165 -11.39 -10.31 -17.37
N PHE A 166 -11.44 -10.29 -16.04
CA PHE A 166 -12.62 -9.92 -15.29
C PHE A 166 -13.09 -8.50 -15.65
N ILE A 167 -12.20 -7.50 -15.62
CA ILE A 167 -12.55 -6.12 -15.96
C ILE A 167 -13.02 -5.98 -17.41
N GLN A 168 -12.41 -6.70 -18.36
CA GLN A 168 -12.90 -6.73 -19.75
C GLN A 168 -14.31 -7.32 -19.84
N HIS A 169 -14.59 -8.41 -19.11
CA HIS A 169 -15.93 -9.00 -19.04
C HIS A 169 -16.96 -8.01 -18.45
N ILE A 170 -16.63 -7.34 -17.34
CA ILE A 170 -17.49 -6.30 -16.76
C ILE A 170 -17.73 -5.17 -17.78
N LYS A 171 -16.68 -4.67 -18.46
CA LYS A 171 -16.82 -3.60 -19.45
C LYS A 171 -17.75 -3.97 -20.62
N GLN A 172 -17.80 -5.24 -21.02
CA GLN A 172 -18.76 -5.71 -22.02
C GLN A 172 -20.21 -5.67 -21.52
N GLN A 173 -20.42 -5.99 -20.24
CA GLN A 173 -21.75 -5.97 -19.60
C GLN A 173 -22.20 -4.56 -19.19
N PHE A 174 -21.25 -3.64 -19.00
CA PHE A 174 -21.47 -2.24 -18.65
C PHE A 174 -20.68 -1.32 -19.60
N PRO A 175 -21.15 -1.12 -20.85
CA PRO A 175 -20.43 -0.33 -21.86
C PRO A 175 -20.12 1.09 -21.42
N ASP A 176 -20.94 1.68 -20.54
CA ASP A 176 -20.76 3.05 -20.04
C ASP A 176 -19.78 3.17 -18.87
N MET A 177 -19.26 2.06 -18.32
CA MET A 177 -18.25 2.10 -17.26
C MET A 177 -16.94 2.71 -17.77
N ASP A 178 -16.47 3.82 -17.21
CA ASP A 178 -15.17 4.38 -17.59
C ASP A 178 -14.01 3.49 -17.10
N LEU A 179 -13.06 3.17 -17.99
CA LEU A 179 -11.88 2.36 -17.66
C LEU A 179 -10.61 3.19 -17.85
N PHE A 180 -9.82 3.29 -16.79
CA PHE A 180 -8.55 4.01 -16.80
C PHE A 180 -7.38 3.06 -16.49
N GLY A 181 -6.16 3.57 -16.69
CA GLY A 181 -4.92 2.89 -16.40
C GLY A 181 -3.95 2.93 -17.56
N HIS A 182 -2.69 2.63 -17.25
CA HIS A 182 -1.63 2.61 -18.26
C HIS A 182 -1.95 1.64 -19.40
N GLY A 183 -1.84 2.14 -20.64
CA GLY A 183 -2.22 1.42 -21.86
C GLY A 183 -3.73 1.35 -22.13
N VAL A 184 -4.58 2.06 -21.36
CA VAL A 184 -6.03 2.16 -21.60
C VAL A 184 -6.45 3.64 -21.74
N ARG A 185 -6.51 4.37 -20.63
CA ARG A 185 -6.71 5.81 -20.57
C ARG A 185 -5.83 6.31 -19.42
N GLU A 186 -4.77 7.03 -19.75
CA GLU A 186 -3.85 7.56 -18.77
C GLU A 186 -4.51 8.69 -17.96
N MET A 187 -3.98 8.94 -16.77
CA MET A 187 -4.46 9.94 -15.81
C MET A 187 -3.24 10.64 -15.20
N ASP A 188 -3.35 11.94 -14.95
CA ASP A 188 -2.34 12.70 -14.21
C ASP A 188 -2.50 12.44 -12.70
N ASP A 189 -3.75 12.31 -12.24
CA ASP A 189 -4.13 12.04 -10.85
C ASP A 189 -5.24 10.99 -10.81
N LYS A 190 -5.18 10.07 -9.84
CA LYS A 190 -6.23 9.07 -9.63
C LYS A 190 -7.58 9.68 -9.27
N ALA A 191 -7.62 10.94 -8.81
CA ALA A 191 -8.85 11.69 -8.61
C ALA A 191 -9.75 11.72 -9.87
N GLU A 192 -9.17 11.75 -11.08
CA GLU A 192 -9.92 11.72 -12.36
C GLU A 192 -10.78 10.46 -12.53
N ALA A 193 -10.38 9.34 -11.92
CA ALA A 193 -11.08 8.07 -11.98
C ALA A 193 -12.00 7.82 -10.76
N LEU A 194 -12.11 8.79 -9.84
CA LEU A 194 -12.73 8.59 -8.54
C LEU A 194 -13.71 9.71 -8.14
N SER A 195 -13.34 10.99 -8.24
CA SER A 195 -14.13 12.11 -7.68
C SER A 195 -15.55 12.17 -8.23
N ASP A 196 -15.72 11.93 -9.54
CA ASP A 196 -17.03 11.97 -10.19
C ASP A 196 -17.83 10.67 -10.10
N TYR A 197 -17.28 9.57 -9.55
CA TYR A 197 -17.92 8.25 -9.62
C TYR A 197 -18.53 7.82 -8.28
N LYS A 198 -19.75 7.30 -8.32
CA LYS A 198 -20.40 6.67 -7.16
C LYS A 198 -19.74 5.35 -6.78
N TYR A 199 -19.46 4.49 -7.77
CA TYR A 199 -18.90 3.17 -7.59
C TYR A 199 -17.50 3.05 -8.19
N HIS A 200 -16.62 2.29 -7.54
CA HIS A 200 -15.30 1.98 -8.09
C HIS A 200 -14.97 0.50 -7.98
N ILE A 201 -14.61 -0.15 -9.08
CA ILE A 201 -14.19 -1.57 -9.04
C ILE A 201 -12.73 -1.65 -8.61
N ALA A 202 -12.52 -2.14 -7.39
CA ALA A 202 -11.26 -2.19 -6.67
C ALA A 202 -10.82 -3.66 -6.44
N ILE A 203 -9.97 -4.18 -7.32
CA ILE A 203 -9.50 -5.58 -7.25
C ILE A 203 -8.01 -5.60 -6.96
N GLU A 204 -7.62 -6.24 -5.86
CA GLU A 204 -6.22 -6.38 -5.49
C GLU A 204 -5.44 -7.33 -6.39
N ASN A 205 -4.12 -7.19 -6.36
CA ASN A 205 -3.23 -8.09 -7.11
C ASN A 205 -3.00 -9.43 -6.37
N HIS A 206 -3.50 -9.55 -5.15
CA HIS A 206 -3.41 -10.76 -4.34
C HIS A 206 -4.63 -10.89 -3.42
N TYR A 207 -5.08 -12.14 -3.21
CA TYR A 207 -6.12 -12.46 -2.24
C TYR A 207 -5.47 -12.96 -0.95
N ALA A 208 -5.35 -12.11 0.07
CA ALA A 208 -4.64 -12.45 1.30
C ALA A 208 -5.07 -11.63 2.52
N ILE A 209 -5.03 -12.28 3.69
CA ILE A 209 -5.33 -11.68 4.99
C ILE A 209 -4.47 -10.42 5.19
N HIS A 210 -5.10 -9.35 5.67
CA HIS A 210 -4.51 -8.03 5.90
C HIS A 210 -3.99 -7.31 4.64
N HIS A 211 -4.14 -7.88 3.43
CA HIS A 211 -3.61 -7.29 2.21
C HIS A 211 -4.67 -6.49 1.46
N TRP A 212 -4.89 -5.26 1.91
CA TRP A 212 -5.59 -4.23 1.14
C TRP A 212 -4.63 -3.06 0.88
N THR A 213 -4.85 -2.33 -0.23
CA THR A 213 -3.91 -1.30 -0.67
C THR A 213 -4.62 0.01 -1.04
N GLU A 214 -3.91 0.89 -1.76
CA GLU A 214 -4.45 2.10 -2.38
C GLU A 214 -5.71 1.84 -3.23
N LYS A 215 -5.86 0.62 -3.76
CA LYS A 215 -7.05 0.24 -4.53
C LYS A 215 -8.33 0.34 -3.70
N LEU A 216 -8.24 0.17 -2.39
CA LEU A 216 -9.38 0.32 -1.49
C LEU A 216 -9.39 1.68 -0.78
N SER A 217 -8.24 2.19 -0.33
CA SER A 217 -8.20 3.48 0.38
C SER A 217 -8.56 4.66 -0.52
N ASP A 218 -8.10 4.69 -1.78
CA ASP A 218 -8.34 5.82 -2.67
C ASP A 218 -9.83 6.02 -3.00
N PRO A 219 -10.62 4.96 -3.31
CA PRO A 219 -12.07 5.07 -3.36
C PRO A 219 -12.70 5.67 -2.09
N TYR A 220 -12.26 5.28 -0.90
CA TYR A 220 -12.79 5.86 0.34
C TYR A 220 -12.46 7.33 0.49
N LEU A 221 -11.22 7.74 0.20
CA LEU A 221 -10.82 9.15 0.22
C LEU A 221 -11.70 10.00 -0.68
N ALA A 222 -12.08 9.44 -1.83
CA ALA A 222 -12.96 10.06 -2.81
C ALA A 222 -14.46 9.92 -2.51
N TYR A 223 -14.88 9.32 -1.39
CA TYR A 223 -16.29 8.97 -1.12
C TYR A 223 -16.94 8.07 -2.17
N CYS A 224 -16.23 7.12 -2.77
CA CYS A 224 -16.82 6.08 -3.62
C CYS A 224 -17.27 4.87 -2.79
N LEU A 225 -18.26 4.11 -3.29
CA LEU A 225 -18.57 2.77 -2.83
C LEU A 225 -17.70 1.76 -3.60
N PRO A 226 -16.72 1.09 -2.96
CA PRO A 226 -15.88 0.12 -3.63
C PRO A 226 -16.64 -1.18 -3.91
N ILE A 227 -16.51 -1.69 -5.13
CA ILE A 227 -16.85 -3.07 -5.50
C ILE A 227 -15.54 -3.87 -5.42
N TYR A 228 -15.40 -4.72 -4.42
CA TYR A 228 -14.09 -5.11 -3.88
C TYR A 228 -13.81 -6.62 -3.89
N TYR A 229 -12.55 -6.97 -4.18
CA TYR A 229 -11.97 -8.31 -4.00
C TYR A 229 -10.47 -8.23 -3.68
N GLY A 230 -10.02 -8.84 -2.59
CA GLY A 230 -8.58 -8.90 -2.27
C GLY A 230 -8.22 -9.25 -0.82
N CYS A 231 -8.92 -8.70 0.16
CA CYS A 231 -8.63 -8.96 1.58
C CYS A 231 -9.79 -9.77 2.20
N PRO A 232 -9.58 -11.05 2.57
CA PRO A 232 -10.63 -11.92 3.10
C PRO A 232 -11.17 -11.47 4.46
N ASN A 233 -10.37 -10.78 5.26
CA ASN A 233 -10.74 -10.30 6.59
C ASN A 233 -10.96 -8.77 6.60
N ILE A 234 -11.47 -8.22 5.50
CA ILE A 234 -11.64 -6.77 5.36
C ILE A 234 -12.62 -6.18 6.38
N ASP A 235 -13.56 -6.98 6.89
CA ASP A 235 -14.49 -6.63 7.96
C ASP A 235 -13.80 -6.27 9.29
N ASP A 236 -12.55 -6.74 9.50
CA ASP A 236 -11.74 -6.34 10.66
C ASP A 236 -11.30 -4.87 10.56
N TYR A 237 -11.27 -4.32 9.33
CA TYR A 237 -10.75 -2.99 9.06
C TYR A 237 -11.86 -1.95 8.88
N PHE A 238 -12.91 -2.30 8.13
CA PHE A 238 -13.94 -1.37 7.69
C PHE A 238 -15.35 -1.92 7.94
N PRO A 239 -16.36 -1.05 8.10
CA PRO A 239 -17.74 -1.49 8.22
C PRO A 239 -18.15 -2.36 7.04
N LYS A 240 -18.89 -3.45 7.28
CA LYS A 240 -19.34 -4.36 6.21
C LYS A 240 -20.13 -3.66 5.09
N ASP A 241 -20.84 -2.60 5.44
CA ASP A 241 -21.64 -1.81 4.49
C ASP A 241 -20.80 -0.78 3.70
N SER A 242 -19.52 -0.59 4.00
CA SER A 242 -18.67 0.35 3.27
C SER A 242 -18.13 -0.20 1.95
N TYR A 243 -18.44 -1.44 1.57
CA TYR A 243 -18.02 -2.02 0.30
C TYR A 243 -19.05 -3.04 -0.20
N ILE A 244 -18.91 -3.45 -1.46
CA ILE A 244 -19.66 -4.55 -2.05
C ILE A 244 -18.66 -5.64 -2.41
N ALA A 245 -18.72 -6.78 -1.71
CA ALA A 245 -17.91 -7.94 -2.03
C ALA A 245 -18.34 -8.56 -3.37
N ILE A 246 -17.37 -8.93 -4.19
CA ILE A 246 -17.57 -9.72 -5.42
C ILE A 246 -16.56 -10.86 -5.46
N ASP A 247 -16.80 -11.89 -6.27
CA ASP A 247 -15.80 -12.90 -6.61
C ASP A 247 -15.39 -12.75 -8.09
N ILE A 248 -14.09 -12.54 -8.33
CA ILE A 248 -13.58 -12.40 -9.70
C ILE A 248 -13.54 -13.74 -10.47
N ASN A 249 -13.70 -14.87 -9.78
CA ASN A 249 -13.83 -16.19 -10.38
C ASN A 249 -15.26 -16.51 -10.82
N ASP A 250 -16.24 -15.67 -10.43
CA ASP A 250 -17.61 -15.71 -10.92
C ASP A 250 -18.00 -14.35 -11.56
N PRO A 251 -17.55 -14.07 -12.79
CA PRO A 251 -17.84 -12.80 -13.46
C PRO A 251 -19.33 -12.53 -13.66
N GLN A 252 -20.13 -13.58 -13.86
CA GLN A 252 -21.57 -13.47 -14.08
C GLN A 252 -22.28 -13.08 -12.77
N GLY A 253 -21.99 -13.77 -11.67
CA GLY A 253 -22.51 -13.42 -10.35
C GLY A 253 -22.07 -12.02 -9.91
N ALA A 254 -20.82 -11.64 -10.19
CA ALA A 254 -20.36 -10.28 -9.95
C ALA A 254 -21.14 -9.23 -10.76
N CYS A 255 -21.47 -9.49 -12.03
CA CYS A 255 -22.32 -8.61 -12.84
C CYS A 255 -23.70 -8.43 -12.23
N GLU A 256 -24.31 -9.52 -11.73
CA GLU A 256 -25.63 -9.46 -11.09
C GLU A 256 -25.61 -8.65 -9.80
N ILE A 257 -24.57 -8.81 -8.98
CA ILE A 257 -24.35 -8.02 -7.76
C ILE A 257 -24.24 -6.53 -8.11
N ILE A 258 -23.42 -6.19 -9.12
CA ILE A 258 -23.22 -4.79 -9.54
C ILE A 258 -24.52 -4.19 -10.09
N LYS A 259 -25.26 -4.92 -10.95
CA LYS A 259 -26.56 -4.46 -11.48
C LYS A 259 -27.54 -4.17 -10.35
N LYS A 260 -27.69 -5.10 -9.40
CA LYS A 260 -28.57 -4.93 -8.24
C LYS A 260 -28.15 -3.74 -7.38
N ALA A 261 -26.85 -3.56 -7.14
CA ALA A 261 -26.36 -2.44 -6.34
C ALA A 261 -26.69 -1.07 -6.95
N ILE A 262 -26.48 -0.93 -8.26
CA ILE A 262 -26.82 0.29 -9.00
C ILE A 262 -28.34 0.52 -9.00
N GLN A 263 -29.14 -0.50 -9.34
CA GLN A 263 -30.60 -0.41 -9.37
C GLN A 263 -31.20 -0.04 -8.01
N ASN A 264 -30.60 -0.54 -6.93
CA ASN A 264 -31.06 -0.29 -5.57
C ASN A 264 -30.51 1.00 -4.96
N ASN A 265 -29.71 1.80 -5.68
CA ASN A 265 -29.06 3.01 -5.15
C ASN A 265 -28.26 2.72 -3.86
N GLU A 266 -27.46 1.65 -3.88
CA GLU A 266 -26.69 1.23 -2.71
C GLU A 266 -25.63 2.26 -2.28
N TYR A 267 -25.09 3.04 -3.22
CA TYR A 267 -24.18 4.15 -2.92
C TYR A 267 -24.78 5.12 -1.91
N GLU A 268 -25.99 5.63 -2.18
CA GLU A 268 -26.68 6.60 -1.33
C GLU A 268 -26.99 6.00 0.04
N LYS A 269 -27.47 4.75 0.07
CA LYS A 269 -27.80 4.04 1.31
C LYS A 269 -26.57 3.79 2.19
N ARG A 270 -25.41 3.54 1.58
CA ARG A 270 -24.17 3.16 2.27
C ARG A 270 -23.23 4.32 2.51
N LEU A 271 -23.57 5.53 2.08
CA LEU A 271 -22.75 6.73 2.29
C LEU A 271 -22.32 6.95 3.75
N PRO A 272 -23.13 6.67 4.79
CA PRO A 272 -22.67 6.73 6.18
C PRO A 272 -21.51 5.77 6.48
N ALA A 273 -21.56 4.52 5.96
CA ALA A 273 -20.49 3.54 6.14
C ALA A 273 -19.23 3.91 5.34
N ILE A 274 -19.40 4.49 4.15
CA ILE A 274 -18.29 5.02 3.33
C ILE A 274 -17.58 6.16 4.07
N ARG A 275 -18.33 7.08 4.70
CA ARG A 275 -17.77 8.15 5.54
C ARG A 275 -16.97 7.58 6.71
N GLN A 276 -17.50 6.59 7.42
CA GLN A 276 -16.77 5.92 8.50
C GLN A 276 -15.49 5.23 8.01
N ALA A 277 -15.54 4.55 6.85
CA ALA A 277 -14.37 3.91 6.27
C ALA A 277 -13.31 4.94 5.85
N ARG A 278 -13.73 6.07 5.30
CA ARG A 278 -12.87 7.20 4.96
C ARG A 278 -12.17 7.79 6.19
N GLU A 279 -12.91 8.03 7.27
CA GLU A 279 -12.32 8.51 8.54
C GLU A 279 -11.28 7.53 9.08
N LYS A 280 -11.52 6.23 8.95
CA LYS A 280 -10.54 5.20 9.30
C LYS A 280 -9.31 5.25 8.38
N VAL A 281 -9.46 5.44 7.07
CA VAL A 281 -8.33 5.61 6.15
C VAL A 281 -7.48 6.82 6.54
N LEU A 282 -8.12 7.98 6.77
CA LEU A 282 -7.43 9.23 7.10
C LEU A 282 -6.71 9.17 8.44
N ASN A 283 -7.36 8.65 9.48
CA ASN A 283 -6.86 8.82 10.85
C ASN A 283 -6.29 7.53 11.44
N GLN A 284 -6.91 6.38 11.18
CA GLN A 284 -6.50 5.12 11.80
C GLN A 284 -5.44 4.38 10.97
N TYR A 285 -5.65 4.29 9.66
CA TYR A 285 -4.83 3.49 8.74
C TYR A 285 -3.88 4.34 7.87
N ASN A 286 -3.76 5.62 8.18
CA ASN A 286 -2.70 6.48 7.66
C ASN A 286 -1.34 5.93 8.10
N LEU A 287 -0.38 5.92 7.17
CA LEU A 287 0.97 5.43 7.39
C LEU A 287 1.60 6.01 8.66
N PHE A 288 1.46 7.31 8.88
CA PHE A 288 2.10 8.01 9.98
C PHE A 288 1.46 7.72 11.33
N ASN A 289 0.14 7.49 11.38
CA ASN A 289 -0.51 6.98 12.58
C ASN A 289 -0.02 5.57 12.94
N VAL A 290 0.03 4.69 11.94
CA VAL A 290 0.47 3.30 12.14
C VAL A 290 1.94 3.28 12.60
N LEU A 291 2.80 4.08 11.99
CA LEU A 291 4.19 4.21 12.41
C LEU A 291 4.30 4.81 13.81
N ASN A 292 3.54 5.86 14.13
CA ASN A 292 3.51 6.43 15.48
C ASN A 292 3.15 5.38 16.54
N ASN A 293 2.17 4.52 16.28
CA ASN A 293 1.77 3.47 17.23
C ASN A 293 2.89 2.44 17.45
N ILE A 294 3.58 2.01 16.38
CA ILE A 294 4.71 1.08 16.49
C ILE A 294 5.88 1.73 17.25
N VAL A 295 6.23 2.96 16.90
CA VAL A 295 7.33 3.71 17.52
C VAL A 295 7.06 3.93 19.00
N THR A 296 5.89 4.48 19.36
CA THR A 296 5.55 4.76 20.76
C THR A 296 5.48 3.50 21.63
N GLN A 297 4.98 2.39 21.07
CA GLN A 297 4.92 1.11 21.80
C GLN A 297 6.30 0.51 22.10
N HIS A 298 7.30 0.79 21.25
CA HIS A 298 8.60 0.09 21.29
C HIS A 298 9.79 1.01 21.57
N HIS A 299 9.57 2.32 21.76
CA HIS A 299 10.65 3.25 22.01
C HIS A 299 11.29 3.02 23.38
N THR A 300 12.62 2.95 23.38
CA THR A 300 13.43 2.84 24.59
C THR A 300 14.45 3.97 24.61
N GLU A 301 14.27 4.96 25.50
CA GLU A 301 15.15 6.15 25.58
C GLU A 301 16.63 5.79 25.83
N SER A 302 16.89 4.69 26.55
CA SER A 302 18.26 4.25 26.85
C SER A 302 18.94 3.46 25.71
N ALA A 303 18.24 3.18 24.62
CA ALA A 303 18.81 2.42 23.50
C ALA A 303 19.81 3.26 22.72
N GLN A 304 20.98 2.69 22.41
CA GLN A 304 22.07 3.41 21.77
C GLN A 304 22.34 2.89 20.36
N ALA A 305 22.82 3.79 19.49
CA ALA A 305 23.32 3.42 18.17
C ALA A 305 24.53 2.48 18.29
N GLU A 306 24.59 1.49 17.42
CA GLU A 306 25.76 0.62 17.29
C GLU A 306 26.77 1.25 16.32
N LYS A 307 28.06 1.29 16.71
CA LYS A 307 29.11 1.78 15.83
C LYS A 307 29.24 0.91 14.57
N ASN A 308 29.39 1.55 13.42
CA ASN A 308 29.61 0.91 12.11
C ASN A 308 28.49 -0.05 11.66
N LYS A 309 27.25 0.16 12.14
CA LYS A 309 26.10 -0.60 11.67
C LYS A 309 25.57 -0.01 10.37
N GLU A 310 25.26 -0.89 9.43
CA GLU A 310 24.82 -0.51 8.08
C GLU A 310 23.52 -1.25 7.74
N LEU A 311 22.59 -0.56 7.09
CA LEU A 311 21.45 -1.18 6.43
C LEU A 311 21.69 -1.25 4.92
N LEU A 312 21.52 -2.44 4.36
CA LEU A 312 21.70 -2.71 2.93
C LEU A 312 20.36 -2.85 2.24
N SER A 313 20.26 -2.35 1.00
CA SER A 313 19.17 -2.70 0.08
C SER A 313 19.11 -4.21 -0.16
N ARG A 314 17.96 -4.73 -0.61
CA ARG A 314 17.82 -6.17 -0.93
C ARG A 314 18.86 -6.66 -1.92
N HIS A 315 19.21 -5.84 -2.92
CA HIS A 315 20.21 -6.21 -3.91
C HIS A 315 21.61 -6.26 -3.30
N ALA A 316 21.99 -5.25 -2.51
CA ALA A 316 23.27 -5.21 -1.80
C ALA A 316 23.41 -6.39 -0.82
N ALA A 317 22.36 -6.66 -0.04
CA ALA A 317 22.26 -7.80 0.86
C ALA A 317 22.52 -9.14 0.15
N ARG A 318 21.85 -9.39 -0.99
CA ARG A 318 22.04 -10.63 -1.76
C ARG A 318 23.45 -10.76 -2.33
N LYS A 319 24.04 -9.65 -2.78
CA LYS A 319 25.41 -9.63 -3.31
C LYS A 319 26.44 -9.93 -2.21
N ARG A 320 26.23 -9.40 -1.01
CA ARG A 320 27.12 -9.63 0.15
C ARG A 320 27.02 -11.07 0.69
N TYR A 321 25.84 -11.72 0.59
CA TYR A 321 25.59 -13.08 1.11
C TYR A 321 24.96 -14.02 0.06
N PRO A 322 25.73 -14.48 -0.94
CA PRO A 322 25.19 -15.20 -2.10
C PRO A 322 24.51 -16.53 -1.77
N MET A 323 25.05 -17.31 -0.81
CA MET A 323 24.47 -18.61 -0.41
C MET A 323 23.09 -18.47 0.23
N ARG A 324 22.84 -17.39 0.97
CA ARG A 324 21.51 -17.09 1.53
C ARG A 324 20.60 -16.48 0.47
N GLY A 325 21.14 -15.69 -0.45
CA GLY A 325 20.40 -15.21 -1.64
C GLY A 325 19.85 -16.35 -2.51
N LEU A 326 20.58 -17.46 -2.64
CA LEU A 326 20.09 -18.66 -3.32
C LEU A 326 18.86 -19.27 -2.62
N ARG A 327 18.85 -19.29 -1.28
CA ARG A 327 17.68 -19.75 -0.51
C ARG A 327 16.46 -18.87 -0.73
N ASP A 328 16.64 -17.55 -0.82
CA ASP A 328 15.55 -16.62 -1.13
C ASP A 328 14.98 -16.85 -2.54
N LEU A 329 15.83 -17.16 -3.52
CA LEU A 329 15.40 -17.52 -4.88
C LEU A 329 14.59 -18.83 -4.89
N LEU A 330 15.05 -19.86 -4.18
CA LEU A 330 14.32 -21.12 -4.02
C LEU A 330 12.96 -20.89 -3.33
N LYS A 331 12.93 -20.04 -2.30
CA LYS A 331 11.70 -19.65 -1.61
C LYS A 331 10.73 -18.95 -2.55
N LYS A 332 11.22 -18.00 -3.36
CA LYS A 332 10.42 -17.32 -4.39
C LYS A 332 9.84 -18.30 -5.40
N ALA A 333 10.64 -19.25 -5.88
CA ALA A 333 10.17 -20.30 -6.79
C ALA A 333 9.06 -21.14 -6.13
N LYS A 334 9.25 -21.58 -4.89
CA LYS A 334 8.24 -22.34 -4.13
C LYS A 334 6.93 -21.59 -3.95
N VAL A 335 7.00 -20.30 -3.61
CA VAL A 335 5.80 -19.44 -3.47
C VAL A 335 5.10 -19.26 -4.82
N GLN A 336 5.84 -19.02 -5.90
CA GLN A 336 5.27 -18.92 -7.25
C GLN A 336 4.60 -20.22 -7.71
N ILE A 337 5.19 -21.38 -7.41
CA ILE A 337 4.59 -22.69 -7.70
C ILE A 337 3.31 -22.88 -6.90
N LYS A 338 3.34 -22.66 -5.57
CA LYS A 338 2.16 -22.74 -4.71
C LYS A 338 1.02 -21.84 -5.21
N ASN A 339 1.34 -20.60 -5.57
CA ASN A 339 0.36 -19.64 -6.06
C ASN A 339 -0.17 -19.99 -7.45
N ARG A 340 0.57 -20.71 -8.30
CA ARG A 340 -0.02 -21.26 -9.53
C ARG A 340 -1.09 -22.29 -9.19
N PHE A 341 -0.81 -23.24 -8.31
CA PHE A 341 -1.76 -24.31 -7.97
C PHE A 341 -2.96 -23.86 -7.13
N LEU A 342 -2.84 -22.79 -6.33
CA LEU A 342 -3.96 -22.25 -5.54
C LEU A 342 -4.83 -21.22 -6.30
N ASN A 343 -4.36 -20.71 -7.45
CA ASN A 343 -5.11 -19.74 -8.25
C ASN A 343 -5.70 -20.36 -9.53
N TYR A 344 -5.77 -21.68 -9.65
CA TYR A 344 -6.56 -22.38 -10.67
C TYR A 344 -7.80 -22.99 -10.06
#